data_AF-A0A1B7MX72-F1
#
_entry.id   AF-A0A1B7MX72-F1
#
_cell.length_a   1.000
_cell.length_b   1.000
_cell.length_c   1.000
_cell.angle_alpha   90.00
_cell.angle_beta   90.00
_cell.angle_gamma   90.00
#
_symmetry.space_group_name_H-M   'P 1'
#
loop_
_entity.id
_entity.type
_entity.pdbx_description
1 polymer ?
#
loop_
_entity_poly.entity_id
_entity_poly.type
_entity_poly.pdbx_seq_one_letter_code
_entity_poly.pdbx_strand_id
1 'polypeptide(L)'
;VYKTLQLYATLADVANPNPRTAGRHRSLNYEDINYIKSHCNLQGSVFLDELQSDLLSRRDVKVSLSTLFRTLQRLGITRKKVS
;
A
#
# COMPACT_ATOMS: atom_id res chain seq x y z
N VAL A 1 -28.39 19.19 0.62
CA VAL A 1 -28.31 20.59 0.13
C VAL A 1 -28.26 21.59 1.28
N TYR A 2 -29.20 21.59 2.23
CA TYR A 2 -29.18 22.53 3.35
C TYR A 2 -27.94 22.42 4.27
N LYS A 3 -27.50 21.20 4.60
CA LYS A 3 -26.28 20.98 5.41
C LYS A 3 -25.02 21.58 4.76
N THR A 4 -24.91 21.53 3.44
CA THR A 4 -23.73 22.06 2.72
C THR A 4 -23.69 23.59 2.74
N LEU A 5 -24.84 24.26 2.60
CA LEU A 5 -24.93 25.71 2.70
C LEU A 5 -24.65 26.22 4.13
N GLN A 6 -25.12 25.48 5.14
CA GLN A 6 -24.88 25.81 6.54
C GLN A 6 -23.40 25.71 6.93
N LEU A 7 -22.71 24.69 6.42
CA LEU A 7 -21.26 24.51 6.62
C LEU A 7 -20.44 25.61 5.92
N TYR A 8 -20.83 26.00 4.71
CA TYR A 8 -20.16 27.08 3.96
C TYR A 8 -20.26 28.43 4.70
N ALA A 9 -21.43 28.74 5.26
CA ALA A 9 -21.65 29.97 6.02
C ALA A 9 -20.86 30.04 7.34
N THR A 10 -20.47 28.89 7.91
CA THR A 10 -19.76 28.82 9.21
C THR A 10 -18.25 28.68 9.08
N LEU A 11 -17.75 28.02 8.03
CA LEU A 11 -16.33 27.70 7.89
C LEU A 11 -15.60 28.51 6.81
N ALA A 12 -16.32 29.30 5.99
CA ALA A 12 -15.79 30.07 4.84
C ALA A 12 -14.98 29.24 3.81
N ASP A 13 -14.88 27.93 4.01
CA ASP A 13 -14.17 26.96 3.22
C ASP A 13 -15.05 25.70 3.10
N VAL A 14 -14.99 25.04 1.95
CA VAL A 14 -15.72 23.80 1.65
C VAL A 14 -14.92 22.58 2.12
N ALA A 15 -13.92 22.78 2.98
CA ALA A 15 -13.19 21.70 3.62
C ALA A 15 -14.14 20.96 4.58
N ASN A 16 -14.25 19.64 4.41
CA ASN A 16 -15.08 18.79 5.25
C ASN A 16 -14.61 18.92 6.73
N PRO A 17 -15.45 19.45 7.64
CA PRO A 17 -15.06 19.69 9.04
C PRO A 17 -14.81 18.40 9.83
N ASN A 18 -15.24 17.25 9.32
CA ASN A 18 -14.98 15.93 9.88
C ASN A 18 -14.16 15.08 8.89
N PRO A 19 -12.86 15.36 8.73
CA PRO A 19 -12.00 14.46 7.97
C PRO A 19 -12.02 13.09 8.67
N ARG A 20 -12.42 12.05 7.94
CA ARG A 20 -12.34 10.67 8.46
C ARG A 20 -10.86 10.41 8.77
N THR A 21 -10.56 9.99 10.00
CA THR A 21 -9.20 9.67 10.42
C THR A 21 -8.59 8.70 9.42
N ALA A 22 -7.45 9.09 8.83
CA ALA A 22 -6.71 8.21 7.94
C ALA A 22 -6.40 6.91 8.70
N GLY A 23 -6.59 5.77 8.03
CA GLY A 23 -6.24 4.47 8.63
C GLY A 23 -4.76 4.40 8.99
N ARG A 24 -4.38 3.37 9.75
CA ARG A 24 -2.99 3.11 10.13
C ARG A 24 -2.06 3.17 8.92
N HIS A 25 -0.96 3.92 9.06
CA HIS A 25 0.08 3.99 8.04
C HIS A 25 0.56 2.57 7.69
N ARG A 26 0.71 2.32 6.39
CA ARG A 26 1.17 1.01 5.91
C ARG A 26 2.63 0.83 6.30
N SER A 27 3.03 -0.41 6.56
CA SER A 27 4.42 -0.74 6.84
C SER A 27 5.33 -0.61 5.61
N LEU A 28 4.74 -0.68 4.41
CA LEU A 28 5.45 -0.56 3.13
C LEU A 28 5.27 0.84 2.58
N ASN A 29 6.39 1.51 2.32
CA ASN A 29 6.41 2.82 1.71
C ASN A 29 6.21 2.71 0.18
N TYR A 30 5.94 3.83 -0.49
CA TYR A 30 5.77 3.89 -1.93
C TYR A 30 7.02 3.38 -2.70
N GLU A 31 8.21 3.72 -2.21
CA GLU A 31 9.48 3.24 -2.76
C GLU A 31 9.63 1.72 -2.69
N ASP A 32 9.19 1.10 -1.58
CA ASP A 32 9.23 -0.35 -1.41
C ASP A 32 8.25 -1.04 -2.38
N ILE A 33 7.09 -0.43 -2.60
CA ILE A 33 6.09 -0.90 -3.56
C ILE A 33 6.66 -0.86 -4.99
N ASN A 34 7.33 0.23 -5.36
CA ASN A 34 7.99 0.35 -6.66
C ASN A 34 9.14 -0.66 -6.81
N TYR A 35 9.91 -0.89 -5.75
CA TYR A 35 10.94 -1.91 -5.73
C TYR A 35 10.34 -3.29 -6.00
N ILE A 36 9.31 -3.70 -5.24
CA ILE A 36 8.61 -4.98 -5.41
C ILE A 36 8.10 -5.12 -6.85
N LYS A 37 7.50 -4.05 -7.41
CA LYS A 37 6.99 -4.06 -8.78
C LYS A 37 8.09 -4.24 -9.82
N SER A 38 9.21 -3.53 -9.67
CA SER A 38 10.37 -3.67 -10.57
C SER A 38 10.98 -5.06 -10.47
N HIS A 39 11.07 -5.60 -9.26
CA HIS A 39 11.66 -6.90 -8.97
C HIS A 39 10.79 -8.03 -9.56
N CYS A 40 9.47 -7.98 -9.35
CA CYS A 40 8.53 -8.94 -9.97
C CYS A 40 8.49 -8.86 -11.51
N ASN A 41 8.75 -7.69 -12.09
CA ASN A 41 8.83 -7.54 -13.55
C ASN A 41 10.13 -8.12 -14.13
N LEU A 42 11.25 -8.01 -13.41
CA LEU A 42 12.55 -8.53 -13.83
C LEU A 42 12.65 -10.04 -13.62
N GLN A 43 12.12 -10.55 -12.51
CA GLN A 43 12.10 -11.95 -12.17
C GLN A 43 10.64 -12.41 -12.07
N GLY A 44 10.11 -12.92 -13.18
CA GLY A 44 8.70 -13.32 -13.31
C GLY A 44 8.24 -14.47 -12.40
N SER A 45 9.15 -15.09 -11.63
CA SER A 45 8.87 -16.13 -10.65
C SER A 45 9.80 -15.99 -9.44
N VAL A 46 9.39 -15.18 -8.45
CA VAL A 46 10.11 -15.05 -7.17
C VAL A 46 9.19 -15.56 -6.06
N PHE A 47 9.73 -16.35 -5.14
CA PHE A 47 8.96 -16.79 -3.99
C PHE A 47 8.73 -15.64 -3.00
N LEU A 48 7.62 -15.70 -2.26
CA LEU A 48 7.30 -14.68 -1.24
C LEU A 48 8.40 -14.55 -0.18
N ASP A 49 9.05 -15.66 0.15
CA ASP A 49 10.09 -15.75 1.19
C ASP A 49 11.41 -15.15 0.70
N GLU A 50 11.73 -15.32 -0.59
CA GLU A 50 12.87 -14.67 -1.25
C GLU A 50 12.66 -13.17 -1.31
N LEU A 51 11.46 -12.73 -1.69
CA LEU A 51 11.11 -11.32 -1.75
C LEU A 51 11.14 -10.67 -0.34
N GLN A 52 10.76 -11.41 0.70
CA GLN A 52 10.89 -10.98 2.09
C GLN A 52 12.36 -10.83 2.49
N SER A 53 13.20 -11.79 2.13
CA SER A 53 14.64 -11.77 2.39
C SER A 53 15.32 -10.61 1.67
N ASP A 54 14.93 -10.34 0.43
CA ASP A 54 15.43 -9.24 -0.38
C ASP A 54 15.03 -7.87 0.18
N LEU A 55 13.79 -7.73 0.66
CA LEU A 55 13.33 -6.51 1.32
C LEU A 55 14.05 -6.27 2.64
N LEU A 56 14.31 -7.33 3.41
CA LEU A 56 15.11 -7.24 4.63
C LEU A 56 16.56 -6.86 4.31
N SER A 57 17.18 -7.50 3.33
CA SER A 57 18.59 -7.27 2.97
C SER A 57 18.84 -5.90 2.34
N ARG A 58 17.94 -5.41 1.48
CA ARG A 58 18.17 -4.18 0.69
C ARG A 58 17.49 -2.95 1.25
N ARG A 59 16.40 -3.11 2.01
CA ARG A 59 15.59 -2.00 2.53
C ARG A 59 15.48 -2.01 4.06
N ASP A 60 15.98 -3.04 4.75
CA ASP A 60 15.82 -3.26 6.19
C ASP A 60 14.34 -3.27 6.65
N VAL A 61 13.44 -3.63 5.73
CA VAL A 61 11.99 -3.65 5.98
C VAL A 61 11.54 -5.07 6.28
N LYS A 62 11.30 -5.34 7.57
CA LYS A 62 10.70 -6.61 8.01
C LYS A 62 9.17 -6.59 7.84
N VAL A 63 8.69 -7.26 6.81
CA VAL A 63 7.26 -7.45 6.53
C VAL A 63 6.85 -8.90 6.68
N SER A 64 5.61 -9.16 7.12
CA SER A 64 5.08 -10.52 7.13
C SER A 64 4.73 -11.00 5.72
N LEU A 65 4.82 -12.32 5.49
CA LEU A 65 4.38 -12.94 4.23
C LEU A 65 2.92 -12.58 3.88
N SER A 66 2.06 -12.50 4.90
CA SER A 66 0.66 -12.07 4.74
C SER A 66 0.53 -10.62 4.28
N THR A 67 1.41 -9.72 4.74
CA THR A 67 1.44 -8.32 4.30
C THR A 67 1.90 -8.25 2.85
N LEU A 68 2.96 -8.98 2.51
CA LEU A 68 3.48 -9.09 1.15
C LEU A 68 2.44 -9.63 0.18
N PHE A 69 1.77 -10.72 0.53
CA PHE A 69 0.71 -11.31 -0.28
C PHE A 69 -0.42 -10.31 -0.55
N ARG A 70 -0.90 -9.61 0.48
CA ARG A 70 -1.93 -8.57 0.33
C ARG A 70 -1.44 -7.40 -0.55
N THR A 71 -0.17 -7.01 -0.43
CA THR A 71 0.39 -5.96 -1.29
C THR A 71 0.50 -6.39 -2.75
N LEU A 72 0.93 -7.62 -3.03
CA LEU A 72 0.98 -8.19 -4.37
C LEU A 72 -0.41 -8.33 -4.99
N GLN A 73 -1.39 -8.83 -4.23
CA GLN A 73 -2.79 -8.88 -4.68
C GLN A 73 -3.32 -7.49 -5.05
N ARG A 74 -3.03 -6.48 -4.23
CA ARG A 74 -3.42 -5.09 -4.50
C ARG A 74 -2.73 -4.52 -5.73
N LEU A 75 -1.52 -4.95 -6.03
CA LEU A 75 -0.78 -4.58 -7.24
C LEU A 75 -1.25 -5.34 -8.49
N GLY A 76 -2.18 -6.30 -8.34
CA GLY A 76 -2.67 -7.14 -9.43
C GLY A 76 -1.72 -8.26 -9.83
N ILE A 77 -0.68 -8.54 -9.03
CA ILE A 77 0.29 -9.61 -9.27
C ILE A 77 -0.26 -10.90 -8.64
N THR A 78 -0.92 -11.72 -9.46
CA THR A 78 -1.65 -12.91 -9.02
C THR A 78 -1.00 -14.24 -9.39
N ARG A 79 0.18 -14.23 -10.04
CA ARG A 79 0.82 -15.45 -10.55
C ARG A 79 1.42 -16.29 -9.42
N LYS A 80 0.58 -17.11 -8.78
CA LYS A 80 0.97 -18.30 -8.02
C LYS A 80 1.46 -19.34 -9.03
N LYS A 81 2.76 -19.65 -9.06
CA LYS A 81 3.20 -20.98 -9.48
C LYS A 81 3.56 -21.74 -8.22
N VAL A 82 2.66 -22.60 -7.78
CA VAL A 82 2.95 -23.62 -6.77
C VAL A 82 3.66 -24.72 -7.55
N SER A 83 4.94 -24.95 -7.26
CA SER A 83 5.66 -26.14 -7.71
C SER A 83 5.90 -27.06 -6.53
#